data_AF-T1A3W9-F1
#
_entry.id   AF-T1A3W9-F1
#
_cell.length_a   1.000
_cell.length_b   1.000
_cell.length_c   1.000
_cell.angle_alpha   90.00
_cell.angle_beta   90.00
_cell.angle_gamma   90.00
#
_symmetry.space_group_name_H-M   'P 1'
#
loop_
_entity.id
_entity.type
_entity.pdbx_description
1 polymer ?
#
loop_
_entity_poly.entity_id
_entity_poly.type
_entity_poly.pdbx_seq_one_letter_code
_entity_poly.pdbx_strand_id
1 'polypeptide(L)'
;TTSFYGGLDPIDLFMHAVGSRGSEIYKALLTARSGYLYRRLSNALQDYYVDIDYSVRDASNNLIETEYGGDRLDPMYTKVIEVE
;
A
#
# COMPACT_ATOMS: atom_id res chain seq x y z
N THR A 1 -21.27 7.11 29.02
CA THR A 1 -21.09 6.38 27.75
C THR A 1 -21.87 5.10 27.83
N THR A 2 -22.97 5.01 27.09
CA THR A 2 -23.75 3.78 26.98
C THR A 2 -23.11 2.83 25.96
N SER A 3 -23.27 1.53 26.17
CA SER A 3 -22.78 0.53 25.22
C SER A 3 -23.77 0.35 24.08
N PHE A 4 -23.31 -0.09 22.91
CA PHE A 4 -24.20 -0.40 21.78
C PHE A 4 -25.26 -1.47 22.13
N TYR A 5 -24.94 -2.39 23.05
CA TYR A 5 -25.89 -3.39 23.56
C TYR A 5 -27.01 -2.76 24.41
N GLY A 6 -26.69 -1.75 25.22
CA GLY A 6 -27.64 -1.06 26.09
C GLY A 6 -28.43 0.07 25.40
N GLY A 7 -28.19 0.32 24.11
CA GLY A 7 -28.75 1.45 23.38
C GLY A 7 -27.94 2.74 23.56
N LEU A 8 -27.96 3.59 22.54
CA LEU A 8 -27.31 4.88 22.52
C LEU A 8 -28.31 5.98 22.87
N ASP A 9 -27.89 6.96 23.67
CA ASP A 9 -28.63 8.21 23.82
C ASP A 9 -28.75 8.91 22.46
N PRO A 10 -29.83 9.67 22.16
CA PRO A 10 -30.00 10.30 20.86
C PRO A 10 -28.83 11.22 20.45
N ILE A 11 -28.17 11.86 21.42
CA ILE A 11 -26.98 12.70 21.15
C ILE A 11 -25.78 11.81 20.75
N ASP A 12 -25.53 10.73 21.48
CA ASP A 12 -24.45 9.78 21.18
C ASP A 12 -24.67 9.10 19.81
N LEU A 13 -25.93 8.77 19.48
CA LEU A 13 -26.30 8.23 18.17
C LEU A 13 -26.03 9.23 17.04
N PHE A 14 -26.37 10.51 17.25
CA PHE A 14 -26.10 11.56 16.27
C PHE A 14 -24.59 11.73 16.04
N MET A 15 -23.79 11.78 17.12
CA MET A 15 -22.33 11.89 17.01
C MET A 15 -21.71 10.68 16.30
N HIS A 16 -22.23 9.47 16.57
CA HIS A 16 -21.83 8.26 15.86
C HIS A 16 -22.10 8.35 14.36
N ALA A 17 -23.28 8.84 13.96
CA ALA A 17 -23.63 9.04 12.56
C ALA A 17 -22.74 10.08 11.85
N VAL A 18 -22.41 11.19 12.53
CA VAL A 18 -21.48 12.22 12.01
C VAL A 18 -20.09 11.62 11.77
N GLY A 19 -19.56 10.86 12.73
CA GLY A 19 -18.26 10.19 12.59
C GLY A 19 -18.24 9.18 11.44
N SER A 20 -19.30 8.36 11.33
CA SER A 20 -19.46 7.39 10.23
C SER A 20 -19.40 8.07 8.87
N ARG A 21 -20.11 9.19 8.67
CA ARG A 21 -20.13 9.91 7.38
C ARG A 21 -18.75 10.37 6.93
N GLY A 22 -17.92 10.89 7.85
CA GLY A 22 -16.55 11.30 7.54
C GLY A 22 -15.69 10.13 7.05
N SER A 23 -15.80 8.98 7.72
CA SER A 23 -15.06 7.77 7.34
C SER A 23 -15.49 7.18 5.99
N GLU A 24 -16.78 7.23 5.66
CA GLU A 24 -17.29 6.75 4.36
C GLU A 24 -16.77 7.63 3.22
N ILE A 25 -16.80 8.94 3.40
CA ILE A 25 -16.27 9.89 2.40
C ILE A 25 -14.78 9.66 2.19
N TYR A 26 -14.00 9.48 3.27
CA TYR A 26 -12.57 9.20 3.15
C TYR A 26 -12.30 7.90 2.38
N LYS A 27 -13.02 6.82 2.69
CA LYS A 27 -12.91 5.54 1.97
C LYS A 27 -13.23 5.71 0.49
N ALA A 28 -14.27 6.46 0.14
CA ALA A 28 -14.64 6.72 -1.25
C ALA A 28 -13.55 7.50 -2.02
N LEU A 29 -12.86 8.43 -1.36
CA LEU A 29 -11.78 9.22 -1.96
C LEU A 29 -10.46 8.43 -2.08
N LEU A 30 -10.18 7.56 -1.12
CA LEU A 30 -8.92 6.82 -1.03
C LEU A 30 -8.68 5.94 -2.26
N THR A 31 -9.73 5.31 -2.80
CA THR A 31 -9.63 4.46 -3.99
C THR A 31 -9.13 5.22 -5.20
N ALA A 32 -9.68 6.42 -5.47
CA ALA A 32 -9.25 7.23 -6.61
C ALA A 32 -7.79 7.69 -6.46
N ARG A 33 -7.40 8.09 -5.25
CA ARG A 33 -6.04 8.57 -4.97
C ARG A 33 -4.99 7.45 -5.05
N SER A 34 -5.26 6.33 -4.38
CA SER A 34 -4.37 5.16 -4.37
C SER A 34 -4.28 4.53 -5.76
N GLY A 35 -5.40 4.40 -6.48
CA GLY A 35 -5.41 3.86 -7.84
C GLY A 35 -4.64 4.74 -8.83
N TYR A 36 -4.78 6.06 -8.75
CA TYR A 36 -4.03 6.97 -9.63
C TYR A 36 -2.51 6.92 -9.33
N LEU A 37 -2.13 6.91 -8.06
CA LEU A 37 -0.73 6.74 -7.67
C LEU A 37 -0.17 5.41 -8.18
N TYR A 38 -0.90 4.31 -7.98
CA TYR A 38 -0.51 2.99 -8.46
C TYR A 38 -0.31 2.98 -9.98
N ARG A 39 -1.24 3.53 -10.77
CA ARG A 39 -1.11 3.58 -12.23
C ARG A 39 0.12 4.36 -12.69
N ARG A 40 0.44 5.47 -12.01
CA ARG A 40 1.64 6.26 -12.30
C ARG A 40 2.92 5.48 -12.03
N LEU A 41 2.99 4.79 -10.89
CA LEU A 41 4.16 4.00 -10.51
C LEU A 41 4.30 2.76 -11.40
N SER A 42 3.20 2.03 -11.64
CA SER A 42 3.19 0.86 -12.51
C SER A 42 3.68 1.21 -13.90
N ASN A 43 3.17 2.27 -14.51
CA ASN A 43 3.61 2.67 -15.85
C ASN A 43 5.05 3.17 -15.88
N ALA A 44 5.58 3.71 -14.79
CA ALA A 44 6.96 4.20 -14.72
C ALA A 44 7.99 3.08 -14.49
N LEU A 45 7.58 1.98 -13.84
CA LEU A 45 8.47 0.88 -13.43
C LEU A 45 8.26 -0.40 -14.26
N GLN A 46 7.32 -0.39 -15.22
CA GLN A 46 6.95 -1.58 -15.99
C GLN A 46 8.11 -2.17 -16.81
N ASP A 47 9.04 -1.33 -17.22
CA ASP A 47 10.16 -1.71 -18.09
C ASP A 47 11.34 -2.31 -17.32
N TYR A 48 11.29 -2.31 -15.98
CA TYR A 48 12.37 -2.80 -15.14
C TYR A 48 12.36 -4.33 -15.04
N TYR A 49 13.52 -4.95 -15.21
CA TYR A 49 13.71 -6.39 -15.09
C TYR A 49 15.04 -6.73 -14.42
N VAL A 50 15.12 -7.95 -13.87
CA VAL A 50 16.35 -8.51 -13.30
C VAL A 50 17.09 -9.27 -14.39
N ASP A 51 18.32 -8.86 -14.68
CA ASP A 51 19.19 -9.54 -15.64
C ASP A 51 19.93 -10.72 -14.98
N ILE A 52 20.57 -11.57 -15.79
CA ILE A 52 21.24 -12.80 -15.34
C ILE A 52 22.37 -12.58 -14.33
N ASP A 53 22.89 -11.36 -14.25
CA ASP A 53 23.92 -10.93 -13.32
C ASP A 53 23.37 -10.45 -11.96
N TYR A 54 22.05 -10.57 -11.75
CA TYR A 54 21.30 -10.06 -10.59
C TYR A 54 21.24 -8.53 -10.51
N SER A 55 21.60 -7.81 -11.59
CA SER A 55 21.39 -6.36 -11.68
C SER A 55 19.97 -6.04 -12.13
N VAL A 56 19.43 -4.91 -11.69
CA VAL A 56 18.13 -4.38 -12.16
C VAL A 56 18.40 -3.39 -13.27
N ARG A 57 17.78 -3.64 -14.43
CA ARG A 57 17.96 -2.83 -15.63
C ARG A 57 16.63 -2.40 -16.22
N ASP A 58 16.68 -1.29 -16.93
CA ASP A 58 15.57 -0.80 -17.76
C ASP A 58 15.59 -1.44 -19.15
N ALA A 59 14.50 -1.34 -19.93
CA ALA A 59 14.39 -1.88 -21.29
C ALA A 59 15.46 -1.33 -22.26
N SER A 60 16.02 -0.13 -21.97
CA SER A 60 17.15 0.45 -22.71
C SER A 60 18.53 -0.05 -22.23
N ASN A 61 18.56 -1.07 -21.37
CA ASN A 61 19.75 -1.66 -20.75
C ASN A 61 20.52 -0.68 -19.83
N ASN A 62 19.84 0.36 -19.33
CA ASN A 62 20.40 1.27 -18.33
C ASN A 62 20.42 0.56 -16.97
N LEU A 63 21.56 0.65 -16.26
CA LEU A 63 21.72 0.10 -14.93
C LEU A 63 20.99 0.96 -13.90
N ILE A 64 20.03 0.36 -13.18
CA ILE A 64 19.26 1.04 -12.11
C ILE A 64 19.80 0.62 -10.74
N GLU A 65 19.94 -0.68 -10.50
CA GLU A 65 20.55 -1.24 -9.29
C GLU A 65 21.62 -2.27 -9.67
N THR A 66 22.77 -2.25 -9.00
CA THR A 66 23.84 -3.22 -9.22
C THR A 66 23.49 -4.63 -8.74
N GLU A 67 22.63 -4.72 -7.74
CA GLU A 67 22.24 -5.96 -7.06
C GLU A 67 20.79 -5.81 -6.60
N TYR A 68 19.90 -6.70 -7.06
CA TYR A 68 18.48 -6.67 -6.72
C TYR A 68 18.28 -6.64 -5.19
N GLY A 69 17.64 -5.58 -4.68
CA GLY A 69 17.34 -5.44 -3.25
C GLY A 69 18.57 -5.30 -2.34
N GLY A 70 19.79 -5.25 -2.91
CA GLY A 70 21.05 -5.27 -2.17
C GLY A 70 21.42 -6.62 -1.55
N ASP A 71 20.53 -7.61 -1.58
CA ASP A 71 20.71 -8.94 -0.99
C ASP A 71 20.39 -10.10 -1.96
N ARG A 72 19.90 -9.81 -3.17
CA ARG A 72 19.44 -10.77 -4.20
C ARG A 72 18.31 -11.68 -3.73
N LEU A 73 17.63 -11.32 -2.65
CA LEU A 73 16.59 -12.15 -2.06
C LEU A 73 15.24 -11.75 -2.62
N ASP A 74 14.54 -12.72 -3.21
CA ASP A 74 13.16 -12.51 -3.65
C ASP A 74 12.25 -12.42 -2.40
N PRO A 75 11.52 -11.31 -2.21
CA PRO A 75 10.63 -11.14 -1.06
C PRO A 75 9.51 -12.18 -0.98
N MET A 76 9.16 -12.84 -2.08
CA MET A 76 8.14 -13.91 -2.09
C MET A 76 8.66 -15.22 -1.48
N TYR A 77 9.95 -15.51 -1.60
CA TYR A 77 10.56 -16.77 -1.15
C TYR A 77 11.35 -16.62 0.15
N THR A 78 11.63 -15.39 0.57
CA THR A 78 12.45 -15.11 1.75
C THR A 78 11.62 -15.22 3.03
N LYS A 79 12.10 -16.02 3.99
CA LYS A 79 11.55 -16.00 5.34
C LYS A 79 12.01 -14.71 6.02
N VAL A 80 11.08 -13.99 6.64
CA VAL A 80 11.41 -12.86 7.50
C VAL A 80 12.35 -13.40 8.58
N ILE A 81 13.61 -12.97 8.50
CA ILE A 81 14.59 -13.25 9.55
C ILE A 81 14.20 -12.29 10.68
N GLU A 82 13.49 -12.78 11.69
CA GLU A 82 13.31 -12.03 12.93
C GLU A 82 14.70 -11.81 13.52
N VAL A 83 15.19 -10.58 13.41
CA VAL A 83 16.43 -10.16 14.06
C VAL A 83 16.09 -9.97 15.54
N GLU A 84 16.54 -10.90 16.38
CA GLU A 84 16.65 -10.71 17.84
C GLU A 84 17.61 -9.57 18.18
#